data_AF-A0A1V5FVB1-F1
#
_entry.id   AF-A0A1V5FVB1-F1
#
_cell.length_a   1.000
_cell.length_b   1.000
_cell.length_c   1.000
_cell.angle_alpha   90.00
_cell.angle_beta   90.00
_cell.angle_gamma   90.00
#
_symmetry.space_group_name_H-M   'P 1'
#
loop_
_entity.id
_entity.type
_entity.pdbx_description
1 polymer ?
#
loop_
_entity_poly.entity_id
_entity_poly.type
_entity_poly.pdbx_seq_one_letter_code
_entity_poly.pdbx_strand_id
1 'polypeptide(L)'
;MQAVVANFYARIFYRNSVNGGYLLPLETQERLCETIRTGEELEISLDESLLRNLTSGREYALQPPGEILPILEAGDLFAYAKQTGMLAKA
;
A
#
# COMPACT_ATOMS: atom_id res chain seq x y z
N MET A 1 2.95 4.95 -9.36
CA MET A 1 2.42 4.61 -8.03
C MET A 1 3.58 4.22 -7.14
N GLN A 2 3.67 4.75 -5.92
CA GLN A 2 4.72 4.41 -4.96
C GLN A 2 4.10 3.63 -3.81
N ALA A 3 4.81 2.63 -3.28
CA ALA A 3 4.35 1.81 -2.17
C ALA A 3 5.36 1.85 -1.02
N VAL A 4 4.84 1.68 0.19
CA VAL A 4 5.65 1.44 1.39
C VAL A 4 5.16 0.13 1.96
N VAL A 5 6.07 -0.73 2.39
CA VAL A 5 5.74 -1.98 3.10
C VAL A 5 6.29 -1.89 4.52
N ALA A 6 5.46 -2.15 5.53
CA ALA A 6 5.86 -2.10 6.92
C ALA A 6 5.14 -3.15 7.77
N ASN A 7 5.62 -3.38 8.99
CA ASN A 7 4.95 -4.25 9.94
C ASN A 7 3.69 -3.62 10.55
N PHE A 8 3.71 -2.30 10.72
CA PHE A 8 2.58 -1.50 11.16
C PHE A 8 2.79 -0.03 10.77
N TYR A 9 1.70 0.73 10.72
CA TYR A 9 1.74 2.18 10.52
C TYR A 9 1.20 2.96 11.71
N ALA A 10 1.75 4.16 11.93
CA ALA A 10 1.09 5.13 12.78
C ALA A 10 -0.26 5.54 12.13
N ARG A 11 -1.34 5.54 12.92
CA ARG A 11 -2.71 5.76 12.43
C ARG A 11 -2.88 7.03 11.59
N ILE A 12 -2.23 8.13 11.98
CA ILE A 12 -2.29 9.41 11.24
C ILE A 12 -1.57 9.31 9.91
N PHE A 13 -0.39 8.67 9.88
CA PHE A 13 0.37 8.47 8.65
C PHE A 13 -0.44 7.64 7.65
N TYR A 14 -1.01 6.51 8.09
CA TYR A 14 -1.81 5.62 7.24
C TYR A 14 -2.96 6.38 6.58
N ARG A 15 -3.78 7.07 7.38
CA ARG A 15 -4.93 7.83 6.89
C ARG A 15 -4.51 8.92 5.89
N ASN A 16 -3.46 9.69 6.18
CA ASN A 16 -3.04 10.78 5.30
C ASN A 16 -2.48 10.25 3.97
N SER A 17 -1.80 9.09 4.01
CA SER A 17 -1.25 8.41 2.84
C SER A 17 -2.33 7.95 1.88
N VAL A 18 -3.37 7.32 2.41
CA VAL A 18 -4.54 6.86 1.65
C VAL A 18 -5.36 8.03 1.14
N ASN A 19 -5.74 8.97 2.02
CA ASN A 19 -6.67 10.04 1.66
C ASN A 19 -6.12 10.98 0.58
N GLY A 20 -4.81 11.23 0.59
CA GLY A 20 -4.15 12.05 -0.41
C GLY A 20 -3.67 11.29 -1.64
N GLY A 21 -3.90 9.98 -1.70
CA GLY A 21 -3.49 9.10 -2.80
C GLY A 21 -1.99 9.09 -3.10
N TYR A 22 -1.15 9.45 -2.13
CA TYR A 22 0.28 9.65 -2.35
C TYR A 22 1.07 8.34 -2.42
N LEU A 23 0.66 7.36 -1.61
CA LEU A 23 1.40 6.12 -1.44
C LEU A 23 0.47 5.00 -0.99
N LEU A 24 0.75 3.79 -1.48
CA LEU A 24 0.07 2.56 -1.10
C LEU A 24 0.76 1.97 0.16
N PRO A 25 0.14 2.06 1.35
CA PRO A 25 0.64 1.37 2.53
C PRO A 25 0.28 -0.12 2.43
N LEU A 26 1.29 -0.99 2.57
CA LEU A 26 1.12 -2.44 2.63
C LEU A 26 1.68 -2.95 3.95
N GLU A 27 0.93 -3.84 4.58
CA GLU A 27 1.33 -4.39 5.88
C GLU A 27 1.78 -5.84 5.73
N THR A 28 2.76 -6.27 6.53
CA THR A 28 3.17 -7.66 6.64
C THR A 28 3.43 -8.01 8.09
N GLN A 29 3.15 -9.24 8.51
CA GLN A 29 3.42 -9.67 9.89
C GLN A 29 4.91 -9.84 10.18
N GLU A 30 5.74 -9.93 9.14
CA GLU A 30 7.17 -10.16 9.27
C GLU A 30 7.97 -8.86 9.47
N ARG A 31 9.06 -8.95 10.24
CA ARG A 31 9.98 -7.83 10.47
C ARG A 31 10.97 -7.73 9.31
N LEU A 32 10.53 -7.17 8.19
CA LEU A 32 11.32 -7.05 6.95
C LEU A 32 12.70 -6.40 7.16
N CYS A 33 12.85 -5.49 8.12
CA CYS A 33 14.12 -4.81 8.42
C CYS A 33 15.22 -5.74 8.95
N GLU A 34 14.89 -6.96 9.38
CA GLU A 34 15.86 -7.96 9.82
C GLU A 34 16.34 -8.83 8.67
N THR A 35 15.59 -8.88 7.56
CA THR A 35 15.85 -9.79 6.44
C THR A 35 16.21 -9.09 5.14
N ILE A 36 15.72 -7.87 4.94
CA ILE A 36 15.91 -7.07 3.72
C ILE A 36 16.89 -5.94 4.02
N ARG A 37 17.82 -5.69 3.09
CA ARG A 37 18.82 -4.63 3.22
C ARG A 37 18.61 -3.53 2.19
N THR A 38 19.06 -2.32 2.53
CA THR A 38 19.09 -1.20 1.59
C THR A 38 19.87 -1.57 0.34
N GLY A 39 19.25 -1.36 -0.82
CA GLY A 39 19.84 -1.68 -2.13
C GLY A 39 19.42 -3.02 -2.71
N GLU A 40 18.64 -3.83 -1.99
CA GLU A 40 18.02 -5.04 -2.55
C GLU A 40 16.83 -4.70 -3.43
N GLU A 41 16.62 -5.52 -4.46
CA GLU A 41 15.51 -5.39 -5.40
C GLU A 41 14.32 -6.24 -4.94
N LEU A 42 13.15 -5.63 -4.88
CA LEU A 42 11.91 -6.26 -4.42
C LEU A 42 10.81 -6.09 -5.45
N GLU A 43 9.97 -7.11 -5.59
CA GLU A 43 8.77 -7.12 -6.41
C GLU A 43 7.54 -7.25 -5.51
N ILE A 44 6.52 -6.41 -5.76
CA ILE A 44 5.24 -6.45 -5.05
C ILE A 44 4.17 -6.96 -6.00
N SER A 45 3.54 -8.08 -5.66
CA SER A 45 2.40 -8.64 -6.36
C SER A 45 1.13 -8.38 -5.54
N LEU A 46 0.30 -7.43 -5.99
CA LEU A 46 -0.95 -7.06 -5.30
C LEU A 46 -2.02 -8.14 -5.43
N ASP A 47 -2.10 -8.80 -6.58
CA ASP A 47 -3.07 -9.88 -6.83
C ASP A 47 -2.79 -11.10 -5.94
N GLU A 48 -1.51 -11.43 -5.75
CA GLU A 48 -1.07 -12.55 -4.89
C GLU A 48 -0.93 -12.12 -3.41
N SER A 49 -1.02 -10.81 -3.12
CA SER A 49 -0.67 -10.23 -1.81
C SER A 49 0.71 -10.72 -1.32
N LEU A 50 1.73 -10.58 -2.16
CA LEU A 50 3.06 -11.14 -1.95
C LEU A 50 4.16 -10.09 -2.22
N LEU A 51 5.19 -10.09 -1.39
CA LEU A 51 6.44 -9.37 -1.62
C LEU A 51 7.56 -10.38 -1.90
N ARG A 52 8.19 -10.32 -3.07
CA ARG A 52 9.34 -11.15 -3.43
C ARG A 52 10.61 -10.32 -3.34
N ASN A 53 11.63 -10.86 -2.69
CA ASN A 53 12.98 -10.31 -2.73
C ASN A 53 13.74 -11.00 -3.87
N LEU A 54 14.03 -10.25 -4.93
CA LEU A 54 14.69 -10.77 -6.13
C LEU A 54 16.18 -11.03 -5.90
N THR A 55 16.78 -10.39 -4.91
CA THR A 55 18.19 -10.59 -4.54
C THR A 55 18.39 -11.87 -3.73
N SER A 56 17.49 -12.19 -2.79
CA SER A 56 17.62 -13.37 -1.90
C SER A 56 16.72 -14.55 -2.30
N GLY A 57 15.75 -14.35 -3.17
CA GLY A 57 14.74 -15.35 -3.56
C GLY A 57 13.70 -15.64 -2.49
N ARG A 58 13.61 -14.83 -1.42
CA ARG A 58 12.63 -15.01 -0.35
C ARG A 58 11.31 -14.33 -0.70
N GLU A 59 10.23 -14.89 -0.20
CA GLU A 59 8.88 -14.35 -0.36
C GLU A 59 8.26 -14.06 1.00
N TYR A 60 7.46 -13.00 1.06
CA TYR A 60 6.80 -12.53 2.28
C TYR A 60 5.32 -12.28 1.98
N ALA A 61 4.44 -12.80 2.85
CA ALA A 61 3.01 -12.56 2.72
C ALA A 61 2.67 -11.12 3.13
N LEU A 62 1.89 -10.44 2.29
CA LEU A 62 1.32 -9.12 2.56
C LEU A 62 -0.13 -9.25 3.00
N GLN A 63 -0.57 -8.31 3.80
CA GLN A 63 -1.98 -8.12 4.08
C GLN A 63 -2.67 -7.50 2.87
N PRO A 64 -3.90 -7.93 2.55
CA PRO A 64 -4.63 -7.36 1.43
C PRO A 64 -4.90 -5.87 1.71
N PRO A 65 -4.67 -4.99 0.73
CA PRO A 65 -4.84 -3.53 0.91
C PRO A 65 -6.29 -3.12 1.20
N GLY A 66 -7.26 -3.98 0.92
CA GLY A 66 -8.68 -3.71 1.15
C GLY A 66 -9.22 -2.61 0.23
N GLU A 67 -10.16 -1.81 0.73
CA GLU A 67 -10.89 -0.81 -0.07
C GLU A 67 -10.10 0.48 -0.35
N ILE A 68 -8.80 0.53 -0.04
CA ILE A 68 -7.98 1.74 -0.27
C ILE A 68 -7.45 1.85 -1.70
N LEU A 69 -7.33 0.72 -2.42
CA LEU A 69 -6.81 0.69 -3.79
C LEU A 69 -7.59 1.63 -4.73
N PRO A 70 -8.93 1.59 -4.78
CA PRO A 70 -9.71 2.51 -5.61
C PRO A 70 -9.51 3.99 -5.28
N ILE A 71 -9.24 4.31 -3.99
CA ILE A 71 -9.00 5.69 -3.55
C ILE A 71 -7.66 6.19 -4.11
N LEU A 72 -6.63 5.34 -4.06
CA LEU A 72 -5.31 5.64 -4.60
C LEU A 72 -5.32 5.75 -6.13
N GLU A 73 -6.05 4.86 -6.82
CA GLU A 73 -6.23 4.92 -8.27
C GLU A 73 -6.99 6.17 -8.73
N ALA A 74 -7.96 6.63 -7.94
CA ALA A 74 -8.66 7.89 -8.17
C ALA A 74 -7.78 9.13 -7.91
N GLY A 75 -6.62 8.95 -7.27
CA GLY A 75 -5.64 10.00 -6.96
C GLY A 75 -5.85 10.70 -5.62
N ASP A 76 -7.09 10.77 -5.12
CA ASP A 76 -7.41 11.19 -3.75
C ASP A 76 -8.83 10.75 -3.33
N LEU A 77 -9.14 10.90 -2.05
CA LEU A 77 -10.45 10.53 -1.48
C LEU A 77 -11.62 11.32 -2.07
N PHE A 78 -11.42 12.59 -2.43
CA PHE A 78 -12.48 13.42 -2.99
C PHE A 78 -12.79 13.05 -4.45
N ALA A 79 -11.76 12.74 -5.22
CA ALA A 79 -11.86 12.22 -6.57
C ALA A 79 -12.60 10.88 -6.57
N TYR A 80 -12.25 9.98 -5.64
CA TYR A 80 -12.97 8.73 -5.43
C TYR A 80 -14.44 8.95 -5.06
N ALA A 81 -14.72 9.84 -4.10
CA ALA A 81 -16.09 10.16 -3.67
C ALA A 81 -16.93 10.77 -4.80
N LYS A 82 -16.30 11.52 -5.72
CA LYS A 82 -16.96 12.07 -6.91
C LYS A 82 -17.27 10.99 -7.95
N GLN A 83 -16.35 10.04 -8.17
CA GLN A 83 -16.54 8.93 -9.09
C GLN A 83 -17.65 7.97 -8.62
N THR A 84 -17.71 7.71 -7.32
CA THR A 84 -18.68 6.80 -6.70
C THR A 84 -20.04 7.45 -6.40
N GLY A 85 -20.20 8.74 -6.70
CA GLY A 85 -21.46 9.47 -6.47
C GLY A 85 -21.77 9.73 -5.00
N MET A 86 -20.79 9.58 -4.09
CA MET A 86 -20.93 9.86 -2.67
C MET A 86 -21.00 11.37 -2.35
N LEU A 87 -20.55 12.23 -3.27
CA LEU A 87 -20.72 13.67 -3.17
C LEU A 87 -22.05 14.09 -3.80
N ALA A 88 -22.96 14.64 -2.99
CA ALA A 88 -24.16 15.30 -3.49
C ALA A 88 -23.74 16.44 -4.44
N LYS A 89 -24.36 16.49 -5.63
CA LYS A 89 -24.25 17.67 -6.50
C LYS A 89 -24.81 18.88 -5.72
N ALA A 90 -24.00 19.92 -5.58
CA ALA A 90 -24.47 21.23 -5.16
C ALA A 90 -25.45 21.81 -6.18
#